data_AF-A0A8H4TNE1-F1
#
_entry.id   AF-A0A8H4TNE1-F1
#
_cell.length_a   1.000
_cell.length_b   1.000
_cell.length_c   1.000
_cell.angle_alpha   90.00
_cell.angle_beta   90.00
_cell.angle_gamma   90.00
#
_symmetry.space_group_name_H-M   'P 1'
#
loop_
_entity.id
_entity.type
_entity.pdbx_description
1 polymer ?
#
loop_
_entity_poly.entity_id
_entity_poly.type
_entity_poly.pdbx_seq_one_letter_code
_entity_poly.pdbx_strand_id
1 'polypeptide(L)'
;MMGSKQMPDRKELRDYNYAVAGHAGTLCTPDGELFIKPCTQSEIDFYQSANRRHPEFADIMPLFMGSLLLTDPTEKTIDEAVAGVISHTGDLKTSKEEIVASVAEQVAQATATQQKEGAWVPAKDNKIKTDKAVVLDNATFGFKSPNILDVKLGVRLWADDAPQQKKQRFDKISAETTHGSLGFRIAGMRVYRGSEDASELDEENYKIYDKDYGRTTVTQENVVDEFRKFIFNKSAGIDEDLGKAVCAAFVRDLQRVEEILSRHESRMYSSSLLFIFEGDGQALRSAIEENNALIDAEAGIGQAARTTKRVDSGIALDDEDELDEDSDLEASLPQIYSLKLIDFAHAEWTPGQGPDENSLTGVRSLLRIFQEMA
;
A
#
# COMPACT_ATOMS: atom_id res chain seq x y z
N MET A 1 -7.37 16.50 18.23
CA MET A 1 -6.86 15.30 18.95
C MET A 1 -7.77 14.11 18.66
N MET A 2 -7.37 13.19 17.77
CA MET A 2 -8.10 11.92 17.62
C MET A 2 -7.96 11.09 18.90
N GLY A 3 -9.06 10.57 19.42
CA GLY A 3 -9.05 9.71 20.61
C GLY A 3 -8.23 8.45 20.35
N SER A 4 -7.56 7.92 21.38
CA SER A 4 -6.74 6.72 21.25
C SER A 4 -7.60 5.51 20.89
N LYS A 5 -7.75 5.23 19.59
CA LYS A 5 -8.45 4.06 19.07
C LYS A 5 -7.81 2.80 19.67
N GLN A 6 -8.62 1.95 20.28
CA GLN A 6 -8.14 0.72 20.90
C GLN A 6 -7.64 -0.23 19.80
N MET A 7 -6.47 -0.85 20.01
CA MET A 7 -5.97 -1.85 19.07
C MET A 7 -6.90 -3.08 19.06
N PRO A 8 -7.30 -3.59 17.88
CA PRO A 8 -8.29 -4.65 17.76
C PRO A 8 -7.74 -6.02 18.21
N ASP A 9 -8.61 -6.87 18.77
CA ASP A 9 -8.24 -8.25 19.10
C ASP A 9 -8.20 -9.11 17.83
N ARG A 10 -7.24 -10.06 17.75
CA ARG A 10 -7.12 -11.00 16.63
C ARG A 10 -8.44 -11.72 16.32
N LYS A 11 -9.27 -12.02 17.31
CA LYS A 11 -10.56 -12.73 17.20
C LYS A 11 -11.66 -11.91 16.51
N GLU A 12 -11.50 -10.58 16.46
CA GLU A 12 -12.46 -9.66 15.84
C GLU A 12 -12.15 -9.47 14.35
N LEU A 13 -10.92 -9.73 13.92
CA LEU A 13 -10.45 -9.51 12.56
C LEU A 13 -11.06 -10.48 11.54
N ARG A 14 -11.46 -9.93 10.39
CA ARG A 14 -12.02 -10.65 9.23
C ARG A 14 -11.05 -10.62 8.05
N ASP A 15 -11.21 -11.51 7.08
CA ASP A 15 -10.45 -11.46 5.83
C ASP A 15 -10.83 -10.22 5.01
N TYR A 16 -9.82 -9.51 4.48
CA TYR A 16 -10.00 -8.31 3.66
C TYR A 16 -10.00 -8.66 2.18
N ASN A 17 -11.13 -8.45 1.51
CA ASN A 17 -11.39 -8.94 0.15
C ASN A 17 -11.08 -7.93 -0.97
N TYR A 18 -10.72 -6.67 -0.66
CA TYR A 18 -10.48 -5.62 -1.66
C TYR A 18 -8.99 -5.47 -2.05
N ALA A 19 -8.13 -6.40 -1.63
CA ALA A 19 -6.72 -6.41 -2.03
C ALA A 19 -6.56 -6.86 -3.49
N VAL A 20 -6.27 -5.91 -4.39
CA VAL A 20 -6.07 -6.18 -5.83
C VAL A 20 -4.72 -6.83 -6.15
N ALA A 21 -3.76 -6.73 -5.24
CA ALA A 21 -2.41 -7.28 -5.37
C ALA A 21 -1.81 -7.59 -3.98
N GLY A 22 -0.56 -8.04 -3.94
CA GLY A 22 0.19 -8.29 -2.71
C GLY A 22 0.17 -9.75 -2.22
N HIS A 23 0.37 -9.92 -0.91
CA HIS A 23 0.39 -11.21 -0.23
C HIS A 23 -1.00 -11.56 0.33
N ALA A 24 -1.39 -12.83 0.21
CA ALA A 24 -2.70 -13.29 0.68
C ALA A 24 -2.80 -13.32 2.21
N GLY A 25 -4.01 -13.15 2.75
CA GLY A 25 -4.30 -13.19 4.19
C GLY A 25 -4.25 -11.84 4.90
N THR A 26 -4.40 -10.74 4.17
CA THR A 26 -4.73 -9.42 4.72
C THR A 26 -6.07 -9.45 5.45
N LEU A 27 -6.17 -8.70 6.54
CA LEU A 27 -7.32 -8.69 7.44
C LEU A 27 -7.85 -7.26 7.63
N CYS A 28 -9.07 -7.11 8.13
CA CYS A 28 -9.63 -5.83 8.57
C CYS A 28 -10.48 -5.97 9.85
N THR A 29 -10.79 -4.85 10.49
CA THR A 29 -11.78 -4.79 11.58
C THR A 29 -13.21 -5.02 11.07
N PRO A 30 -14.18 -5.38 11.94
CA PRO A 30 -15.58 -5.64 11.54
C PRO A 30 -16.31 -4.48 10.85
N ASP A 31 -15.90 -3.25 11.13
CA ASP A 31 -16.38 -2.00 10.52
C ASP A 31 -15.63 -1.62 9.23
N GLY A 32 -14.50 -2.27 8.96
CA GLY A 32 -13.63 -1.99 7.82
C GLY A 32 -12.70 -0.78 7.99
N GLU A 33 -12.66 -0.13 9.16
CA GLU A 33 -11.87 1.09 9.37
C GLU A 33 -10.36 0.82 9.42
N LEU A 34 -9.92 -0.27 10.04
CA LEU A 34 -8.50 -0.63 10.15
C LEU A 34 -8.16 -1.78 9.20
N PHE A 35 -7.04 -1.63 8.51
CA PHE A 35 -6.41 -2.65 7.67
C PHE A 35 -5.21 -3.29 8.40
N ILE A 36 -5.25 -4.60 8.57
CA ILE A 36 -4.24 -5.37 9.29
C ILE A 36 -3.48 -6.24 8.28
N LYS A 37 -2.20 -5.93 8.08
CA LYS A 37 -1.34 -6.59 7.09
C LYS A 37 -0.32 -7.49 7.78
N PRO A 38 -0.42 -8.83 7.68
CA PRO A 38 0.65 -9.73 8.10
C PRO A 38 1.95 -9.39 7.34
N CYS A 39 3.04 -9.19 8.07
CA CYS A 39 4.27 -8.60 7.53
C CYS A 39 5.55 -9.15 8.17
N THR A 40 6.71 -8.69 7.69
CA THR A 40 8.00 -8.95 8.34
C THR A 40 8.25 -7.95 9.48
N GLN A 41 9.24 -8.22 10.34
CA GLN A 41 9.71 -7.23 11.31
C GLN A 41 10.28 -5.99 10.61
N SER A 42 11.00 -6.17 9.49
CA SER A 42 11.57 -5.06 8.72
C SER A 42 10.52 -4.08 8.21
N GLU A 43 9.34 -4.55 7.80
CA GLU A 43 8.23 -3.67 7.43
C GLU A 43 7.72 -2.84 8.62
N ILE A 44 7.55 -3.46 9.80
CA ILE A 44 7.18 -2.76 11.05
C ILE A 44 8.24 -1.71 11.42
N ASP A 45 9.51 -2.09 11.37
CA ASP A 45 10.64 -1.22 11.70
C ASP A 45 10.70 -0.02 10.75
N PHE A 46 10.41 -0.23 9.45
CA PHE A 46 10.34 0.84 8.46
C PHE A 46 9.19 1.82 8.78
N TYR A 47 7.97 1.34 9.01
CA TYR A 47 6.82 2.17 9.42
C TYR A 47 7.11 2.98 10.69
N GLN A 48 7.60 2.34 11.76
CA GLN A 48 7.96 3.01 13.01
C GLN A 48 9.08 4.04 12.81
N SER A 49 10.03 3.74 11.92
CA SER A 49 11.15 4.62 11.60
C SER A 49 10.73 5.83 10.79
N ALA A 50 9.85 5.68 9.80
CA ALA A 50 9.28 6.77 9.01
C ALA A 50 8.58 7.77 9.93
N ASN A 51 7.56 7.29 10.65
CA ASN A 51 6.74 8.11 11.57
C ASN A 51 7.57 8.83 12.65
N ARG A 52 8.71 8.28 13.09
CA ARG A 52 9.56 8.88 14.13
C ARG A 52 10.62 9.85 13.60
N ARG A 53 11.12 9.65 12.37
CA ARG A 53 12.35 10.31 11.88
C ARG A 53 12.21 11.01 10.54
N HIS A 54 11.15 10.71 9.79
CA HIS A 54 10.89 11.19 8.43
C HIS A 54 9.39 11.47 8.29
N PRO A 55 8.82 12.43 9.05
CA PRO A 55 7.37 12.66 9.10
C PRO A 55 6.79 12.95 7.71
N GLU A 56 7.43 13.80 6.91
CA GLU A 56 7.00 14.08 5.52
C GLU A 56 6.91 12.80 4.66
N PHE A 57 7.79 11.82 4.89
CA PHE A 57 7.72 10.53 4.20
C PHE A 57 6.56 9.67 4.73
N ALA A 58 6.20 9.79 6.00
CA ALA A 58 5.05 9.10 6.56
C ALA A 58 3.72 9.62 5.99
N ASP A 59 3.62 10.88 5.57
CA ASP A 59 2.40 11.44 4.95
C ASP A 59 1.98 10.70 3.67
N ILE A 60 2.96 10.28 2.85
CA ILE A 60 2.71 9.50 1.64
C ILE A 60 2.53 8.00 1.91
N MET A 61 2.62 7.55 3.17
CA MET A 61 2.36 6.17 3.60
C MET A 61 0.95 6.03 4.18
N PRO A 62 0.36 4.82 4.23
CA PRO A 62 -0.84 4.59 5.03
C PRO A 62 -0.57 4.94 6.50
N LEU A 63 -1.54 5.60 7.15
CA LEU A 63 -1.42 6.03 8.53
C LEU A 63 -1.14 4.82 9.44
N PHE A 64 0.00 4.86 10.13
CA PHE A 64 0.47 3.75 10.96
C PHE A 64 -0.11 3.81 12.37
N MET A 65 -1.05 2.91 12.64
CA MET A 65 -1.78 2.84 13.91
C MET A 65 -1.08 1.97 14.96
N GLY A 66 -0.20 1.06 14.53
CA GLY A 66 0.59 0.21 15.43
C GLY A 66 0.97 -1.13 14.82
N SER A 67 1.31 -2.10 15.67
CA SER A 67 1.65 -3.47 15.26
C SER A 67 1.02 -4.50 16.19
N LEU A 68 0.58 -5.63 15.63
CA LEU A 68 -0.07 -6.73 16.36
C LEU A 68 0.74 -8.03 16.27
N LEU A 69 0.56 -8.88 17.28
CA LEU A 69 0.83 -10.31 17.20
C LEU A 69 -0.46 -11.04 16.84
N LEU A 70 -0.42 -11.87 15.81
CA LEU A 70 -1.56 -12.60 15.23
C LEU A 70 -1.79 -13.99 15.85
N THR A 71 -0.89 -14.42 16.74
CA THR A 71 -1.00 -15.65 17.55
C THR A 71 -1.05 -15.27 19.02
N ASP A 72 -1.93 -15.90 19.79
CA ASP A 72 -1.91 -15.73 21.24
C ASP A 72 -0.61 -16.35 21.81
N PRO A 73 0.14 -15.68 22.71
CA PRO A 73 1.32 -16.27 23.35
C PRO A 73 1.05 -17.63 24.01
N THR A 74 -0.20 -17.89 24.44
CA THR A 74 -0.61 -19.17 25.02
C THR A 74 -0.78 -20.29 23.99
N GLU A 75 -1.06 -19.99 22.72
CA GLU A 75 -1.17 -20.98 21.64
C GLU A 75 0.22 -21.52 21.23
N LYS A 76 1.24 -20.65 21.20
CA LYS A 76 2.63 -21.09 20.93
C LYS A 76 3.12 -22.14 21.92
N THR A 77 2.80 -21.97 23.21
CA THR A 77 3.12 -22.98 24.23
C THR A 77 2.43 -24.32 24.02
N ILE A 78 1.31 -24.37 23.29
CA ILE A 78 0.62 -25.62 22.97
C ILE A 78 1.29 -26.30 21.78
N ASP A 79 1.54 -25.58 20.69
CA ASP A 79 2.18 -26.16 19.49
C ASP A 79 3.64 -26.59 19.75
N GLU A 80 4.42 -25.82 20.53
CA GLU A 80 5.77 -26.22 20.94
C GLU A 80 5.75 -27.42 21.90
N ALA A 81 4.77 -27.49 22.82
CA ALA A 81 4.62 -28.65 23.70
C ALA A 81 4.17 -29.90 22.92
N VAL A 82 3.27 -29.76 21.95
CA VAL A 82 2.79 -30.87 21.10
C VAL A 82 3.88 -31.36 20.16
N ALA A 83 4.64 -30.45 19.52
CA ALA A 83 5.80 -30.80 18.71
C ALA A 83 6.90 -31.50 19.56
N GLY A 84 7.14 -31.03 20.78
CA GLY A 84 8.05 -31.68 21.73
C GLY A 84 7.59 -33.08 22.16
N VAL A 85 6.30 -33.26 22.44
CA VAL A 85 5.72 -34.54 22.89
C VAL A 85 5.71 -35.61 21.79
N ILE A 86 5.51 -35.23 20.51
CA ILE A 86 5.43 -36.20 19.40
C ILE A 86 6.82 -36.78 19.03
N SER A 87 7.93 -36.15 19.43
CA SER A 87 9.28 -36.64 19.12
C SER A 87 9.82 -37.72 20.06
N HIS A 88 9.22 -37.92 21.24
CA HIS A 88 9.77 -38.81 22.28
C HIS A 88 8.71 -39.67 23.00
N THR A 89 8.05 -40.58 22.28
CA THR A 89 7.56 -41.83 22.91
C THR A 89 8.74 -42.77 23.18
N GLY A 90 9.43 -42.50 24.29
CA GLY A 90 10.52 -43.31 24.83
C GLY A 90 10.95 -42.76 26.19
N ASP A 91 10.57 -43.45 27.26
CA ASP A 91 10.80 -43.06 28.65
C ASP A 91 12.23 -42.54 28.92
N LEU A 92 12.35 -41.34 29.50
CA LEU A 92 13.41 -40.97 30.45
C LEU A 92 13.04 -39.69 31.21
N LYS A 93 13.33 -39.68 32.52
CA LYS A 93 13.17 -38.49 33.38
C LYS A 93 14.48 -37.72 33.41
N THR A 94 14.51 -36.51 32.87
CA THR A 94 15.63 -35.55 33.00
C THR A 94 15.15 -34.20 33.50
N SER A 95 16.04 -33.48 34.18
CA SER A 95 15.77 -32.22 34.88
C SER A 95 15.62 -31.04 33.90
N LYS A 96 14.80 -30.04 34.26
CA LYS A 96 14.52 -28.87 33.40
C LYS A 96 15.80 -28.10 33.02
N GLU A 97 16.77 -28.07 33.92
CA GLU A 97 18.02 -27.31 33.78
C GLU A 97 18.90 -27.85 32.63
N GLU A 98 18.91 -29.16 32.40
CA GLU A 98 19.69 -29.81 31.33
C GLU A 98 19.04 -29.64 29.94
N ILE A 99 17.69 -29.56 29.91
CA ILE A 99 16.92 -29.30 28.70
C ILE A 99 17.17 -27.86 28.21
N VAL A 100 17.18 -26.88 29.12
CA VAL A 100 17.44 -25.47 28.75
C VAL A 100 18.87 -25.29 28.19
N ALA A 101 19.87 -25.96 28.79
CA ALA A 101 21.25 -25.89 28.31
C ALA A 101 21.42 -26.51 26.90
N SER A 102 20.85 -27.70 26.67
CA SER A 102 20.92 -28.38 25.37
C SER A 102 20.14 -27.66 24.27
N VAL A 103 18.99 -27.05 24.59
CA VAL A 103 18.25 -26.18 23.64
C VAL A 103 19.08 -24.95 23.27
N ALA A 104 19.74 -24.29 24.23
CA ALA A 104 20.59 -23.12 23.94
C ALA A 104 21.76 -23.48 23.00
N GLU A 105 22.39 -24.64 23.19
CA GLU A 105 23.50 -25.11 22.37
C GLU A 105 23.04 -25.54 20.96
N GLN A 106 21.87 -26.18 20.83
CA GLN A 106 21.27 -26.51 19.54
C GLN A 106 20.78 -25.28 18.77
N VAL A 107 20.22 -24.27 19.45
CA VAL A 107 19.84 -22.99 18.82
C VAL A 107 21.08 -22.26 18.30
N ALA A 108 22.19 -22.25 19.04
CA ALA A 108 23.45 -21.68 18.59
C ALA A 108 24.01 -22.40 17.33
N GLN A 109 23.95 -23.73 17.28
CA GLN A 109 24.35 -24.49 16.09
C GLN A 109 23.40 -24.31 14.90
N ALA A 110 22.09 -24.13 15.15
CA ALA A 110 21.10 -23.83 14.10
C ALA A 110 21.32 -22.45 13.48
N THR A 111 21.67 -21.43 14.28
CA THR A 111 22.06 -20.10 13.74
C THR A 111 23.34 -20.14 12.92
N ALA A 112 24.24 -21.11 13.15
CA ALA A 112 25.48 -21.25 12.39
C ALA A 112 25.35 -22.02 11.06
N THR A 113 24.20 -22.62 10.74
CA THR A 113 24.05 -23.53 9.57
C THR A 113 23.05 -23.09 8.49
N GLN A 114 22.44 -21.91 8.60
CA GLN A 114 21.56 -21.37 7.54
C GLN A 114 22.26 -20.65 6.38
N GLN A 115 23.59 -20.79 6.24
CA GLN A 115 24.26 -20.57 4.95
C GLN A 115 24.37 -21.89 4.18
N LYS A 116 23.27 -22.31 3.57
CA LYS A 116 23.26 -23.31 2.49
C LYS A 116 22.50 -22.78 1.28
N GLU A 117 23.11 -22.94 0.12
CA GLU A 117 22.56 -22.60 -1.20
C GLU A 117 21.38 -23.53 -1.54
N GLY A 118 20.23 -23.27 -0.92
CA GLY A 118 18.95 -23.86 -1.32
C GLY A 118 18.40 -23.13 -2.54
N ALA A 119 17.81 -23.87 -3.48
CA ALA A 119 17.08 -23.26 -4.58
C ALA A 119 15.93 -22.39 -4.02
N TRP A 120 15.85 -21.12 -4.43
CA TRP A 120 14.82 -20.21 -3.96
C TRP A 120 13.48 -20.57 -4.60
N VAL A 121 12.58 -21.15 -3.82
CA VAL A 121 11.23 -21.52 -4.24
C VAL A 121 10.26 -20.39 -3.83
N PRO A 122 9.48 -19.81 -4.76
CA PRO A 122 8.43 -18.87 -4.38
C PRO A 122 7.36 -19.56 -3.53
N ALA A 123 6.77 -18.83 -2.58
CA ALA A 123 5.64 -19.33 -1.79
C ALA A 123 4.49 -19.73 -2.74
N LYS A 124 4.00 -20.97 -2.62
CA LYS A 124 2.91 -21.49 -3.45
C LYS A 124 1.58 -20.79 -3.20
N ASP A 125 1.41 -20.27 -1.98
CA ASP A 125 0.12 -19.85 -1.44
C ASP A 125 -0.02 -18.31 -1.43
N ASN A 126 1.02 -17.58 -1.88
CA ASN A 126 1.20 -16.13 -1.73
C ASN A 126 1.01 -15.55 -0.30
N LYS A 127 0.75 -16.37 0.72
CA LYS A 127 0.63 -15.97 2.13
C LYS A 127 1.98 -15.96 2.81
N ILE A 128 2.30 -14.86 3.49
CA ILE A 128 3.51 -14.76 4.32
C ILE A 128 3.33 -15.60 5.60
N LYS A 129 4.36 -16.40 5.94
CA LYS A 129 4.42 -17.13 7.21
C LYS A 129 4.98 -16.21 8.29
N THR A 130 4.09 -15.57 9.04
CA THR A 130 4.42 -14.61 10.10
C THR A 130 3.33 -14.61 11.17
N ASP A 131 3.72 -14.31 12.40
CA ASP A 131 2.84 -14.01 13.52
C ASP A 131 2.72 -12.50 13.78
N LYS A 132 3.28 -11.65 12.91
CA LYS A 132 3.33 -10.19 13.08
C LYS A 132 2.52 -9.48 12.01
N ALA A 133 1.88 -8.37 12.37
CA ALA A 133 1.21 -7.48 11.44
C ALA A 133 1.45 -6.00 11.77
N VAL A 134 1.41 -5.15 10.74
CA VAL A 134 1.15 -3.72 10.91
C VAL A 134 -0.36 -3.49 10.93
N VAL A 135 -0.80 -2.53 11.75
CA VAL A 135 -2.15 -1.98 11.76
C VAL A 135 -2.07 -0.62 11.09
N LEU A 136 -2.83 -0.47 10.02
CA LEU A 136 -2.89 0.73 9.19
C LEU A 136 -4.34 1.21 9.16
N ASP A 137 -4.54 2.49 8.92
CA ASP A 137 -5.84 2.99 8.47
C ASP A 137 -6.19 2.37 7.10
N ASN A 138 -7.45 1.98 6.89
CA ASN A 138 -7.87 1.36 5.63
C ASN A 138 -8.16 2.46 4.59
N ALA A 139 -7.25 2.61 3.62
CA ALA A 139 -7.38 3.60 2.54
C ALA A 139 -8.60 3.41 1.59
N THR A 140 -9.44 2.38 1.79
CA THR A 140 -10.73 2.21 1.10
C THR A 140 -11.95 2.52 1.98
N PHE A 141 -11.76 2.80 3.27
CA PHE A 141 -12.83 3.18 4.18
C PHE A 141 -13.39 4.56 3.80
N GLY A 142 -14.68 4.80 4.06
CA GLY A 142 -15.38 6.04 3.68
C GLY A 142 -15.86 6.09 2.22
N PHE A 143 -15.17 5.45 1.28
CA PHE A 143 -15.61 5.33 -0.11
C PHE A 143 -16.88 4.47 -0.24
N LYS A 144 -17.78 4.86 -1.14
CA LYS A 144 -18.98 4.10 -1.50
C LYS A 144 -18.67 2.99 -2.51
N SER A 145 -17.88 3.31 -3.54
CA SER A 145 -17.47 2.36 -4.58
C SER A 145 -15.99 2.55 -4.97
N PRO A 146 -15.02 2.21 -4.10
CA PRO A 146 -13.61 2.48 -4.34
C PRO A 146 -13.07 1.72 -5.56
N ASN A 147 -12.68 2.47 -6.59
CA ASN A 147 -11.79 1.98 -7.65
C ASN A 147 -10.37 1.90 -7.08
N ILE A 148 -9.67 0.79 -7.29
CA ILE A 148 -8.34 0.54 -6.70
C ILE A 148 -7.36 0.12 -7.79
N LEU A 149 -6.18 0.74 -7.84
CA LEU A 149 -5.09 0.41 -8.76
C LEU A 149 -3.77 0.32 -7.98
N ASP A 150 -3.15 -0.86 -7.97
CA ASP A 150 -1.80 -1.09 -7.43
C ASP A 150 -0.78 -1.00 -8.57
N VAL A 151 0.17 -0.07 -8.45
CA VAL A 151 1.27 0.11 -9.39
C VAL A 151 2.60 -0.19 -8.72
N LYS A 152 3.20 -1.34 -9.06
CA LYS A 152 4.51 -1.77 -8.55
C LYS A 152 5.61 -0.90 -9.15
N LEU A 153 6.45 -0.30 -8.31
CA LEU A 153 7.56 0.56 -8.72
C LEU A 153 8.87 -0.21 -8.91
N GLY A 154 9.82 0.44 -9.60
CA GLY A 154 11.19 -0.01 -9.81
C GLY A 154 11.43 -0.59 -11.20
N VAL A 155 12.60 -0.29 -11.77
CA VAL A 155 13.17 -1.07 -12.89
C VAL A 155 13.81 -2.35 -12.33
N ARG A 156 14.57 -2.23 -11.25
CA ARG A 156 15.18 -3.31 -10.48
C ARG A 156 14.26 -3.69 -9.31
N LEU A 157 13.91 -4.97 -9.22
CA LEU A 157 12.86 -5.46 -8.29
C LEU A 157 13.40 -6.27 -7.10
N TRP A 158 14.72 -6.31 -6.90
CA TRP A 158 15.41 -7.13 -5.91
C TRP A 158 16.45 -6.36 -5.11
N ALA A 159 16.52 -6.61 -3.79
CA ALA A 159 17.51 -6.03 -2.87
C ALA A 159 18.92 -6.64 -3.06
N ASP A 160 19.97 -5.92 -2.64
CA ASP A 160 21.37 -6.28 -2.90
C ASP A 160 21.76 -7.69 -2.40
N ASP A 161 21.17 -8.11 -1.28
CA ASP A 161 21.35 -9.42 -0.64
C ASP A 161 20.61 -10.59 -1.34
N ALA A 162 19.75 -10.30 -2.32
CA ALA A 162 18.87 -11.29 -2.91
C ALA A 162 19.64 -12.48 -3.54
N PRO A 163 19.17 -13.74 -3.36
CA PRO A 163 19.78 -14.91 -4.00
C PRO A 163 19.82 -14.78 -5.53
N GLN A 164 20.86 -15.32 -6.17
CA GLN A 164 21.07 -15.17 -7.62
C GLN A 164 19.87 -15.61 -8.48
N GLN A 165 19.16 -16.67 -8.06
CA GLN A 165 17.94 -17.15 -8.72
C GLN A 165 16.77 -16.15 -8.60
N LYS A 166 16.65 -15.45 -7.46
CA LYS A 166 15.68 -14.37 -7.25
C LYS A 166 16.02 -13.20 -8.19
N LYS A 167 17.29 -12.78 -8.25
CA LYS A 167 17.79 -11.72 -9.15
C LYS A 167 17.44 -12.01 -10.61
N GLN A 168 17.92 -13.14 -11.15
CA GLN A 168 17.67 -13.58 -12.54
C GLN A 168 16.18 -13.63 -12.92
N ARG A 169 15.31 -14.11 -12.01
CA ARG A 169 13.86 -14.13 -12.27
C ARG A 169 13.27 -12.73 -12.35
N PHE A 170 13.67 -11.84 -11.43
CA PHE A 170 13.15 -10.48 -11.40
C PHE A 170 13.72 -9.59 -12.51
N ASP A 171 14.97 -9.83 -12.94
CA ASP A 171 15.55 -9.21 -14.14
C ASP A 171 14.72 -9.58 -15.39
N LYS A 172 14.36 -10.87 -15.51
CA LYS A 172 13.47 -11.35 -16.58
C LYS A 172 12.10 -10.68 -16.54
N ILE A 173 11.47 -10.58 -15.36
CA ILE A 173 10.18 -9.88 -15.19
C ILE A 173 10.29 -8.40 -15.56
N SER A 174 11.40 -7.73 -15.23
CA SER A 174 11.63 -6.34 -15.61
C SER A 174 11.74 -6.19 -17.13
N ALA A 175 12.55 -7.02 -17.78
CA ALA A 175 12.74 -6.99 -19.23
C ALA A 175 11.49 -7.37 -20.06
N GLU A 176 10.59 -8.19 -19.51
CA GLU A 176 9.36 -8.65 -20.20
C GLU A 176 8.12 -7.80 -19.89
N THR A 177 8.21 -6.75 -19.07
CA THR A 177 7.06 -5.91 -18.68
C THR A 177 7.39 -4.42 -18.70
N THR A 178 6.39 -3.57 -18.46
CA THR A 178 6.56 -2.10 -18.37
C THR A 178 7.53 -1.64 -17.28
N HIS A 179 7.94 -2.51 -16.34
CA HIS A 179 9.02 -2.20 -15.40
C HIS A 179 10.32 -1.77 -16.11
N GLY A 180 10.69 -2.46 -17.20
CA GLY A 180 11.93 -2.20 -17.92
C GLY A 180 11.93 -0.87 -18.69
N SER A 181 10.77 -0.46 -19.22
CA SER A 181 10.62 0.72 -20.08
C SER A 181 10.09 1.97 -19.38
N LEU A 182 9.23 1.80 -18.37
CA LEU A 182 8.55 2.88 -17.65
C LEU A 182 8.95 2.98 -16.17
N GLY A 183 9.68 1.99 -15.62
CA GLY A 183 10.03 1.94 -14.21
C GLY A 183 8.88 1.54 -13.28
N PHE A 184 7.75 1.06 -13.83
CA PHE A 184 6.62 0.57 -13.05
C PHE A 184 5.83 -0.50 -13.82
N ARG A 185 4.96 -1.26 -13.14
CA ARG A 185 3.95 -2.13 -13.76
C ARG A 185 2.66 -2.12 -12.96
N ILE A 186 1.51 -2.16 -13.65
CA ILE A 186 0.22 -2.47 -13.01
C ILE A 186 0.34 -3.86 -12.36
N ALA A 187 0.10 -3.93 -11.05
CA ALA A 187 0.16 -5.16 -10.27
C ALA A 187 -1.21 -5.81 -10.07
N GLY A 188 -2.26 -4.99 -10.06
CA GLY A 188 -3.66 -5.38 -10.02
C GLY A 188 -4.56 -4.13 -10.04
N MET A 189 -5.79 -4.27 -10.52
CA MET A 189 -6.73 -3.17 -10.65
C MET A 189 -8.18 -3.67 -10.48
N ARG A 190 -9.02 -2.89 -9.79
CA ARG A 190 -10.43 -3.16 -9.51
C ARG A 190 -11.25 -1.93 -9.88
N VAL A 191 -12.19 -2.07 -10.82
CA VAL A 191 -12.96 -0.95 -11.39
C VAL A 191 -14.45 -1.22 -11.28
N TYR A 192 -15.16 -0.37 -10.54
CA TYR A 192 -16.60 -0.41 -10.38
C TYR A 192 -17.27 -0.23 -11.74
N ARG A 193 -18.12 -1.19 -12.10
CA ARG A 193 -18.78 -1.33 -13.41
C ARG A 193 -17.82 -1.22 -14.59
N GLY A 194 -16.58 -1.71 -14.45
CA GLY A 194 -15.51 -1.61 -15.46
C GLY A 194 -15.76 -2.37 -16.78
N SER A 195 -16.96 -2.90 -17.01
CA SER A 195 -17.40 -3.47 -18.27
C SER A 195 -18.92 -3.33 -18.44
N GLU A 196 -19.36 -3.31 -19.69
CA GLU A 196 -20.76 -3.49 -20.08
C GLU A 196 -21.17 -4.98 -20.08
N ASP A 197 -20.21 -5.89 -20.15
CA ASP A 197 -20.46 -7.33 -20.01
C ASP A 197 -20.53 -7.71 -18.53
N ALA A 198 -21.75 -7.95 -18.05
CA ALA A 198 -22.02 -8.36 -16.68
C ALA A 198 -21.37 -9.70 -16.28
N SER A 199 -20.90 -10.52 -17.23
CA SER A 199 -20.14 -11.75 -16.93
C SER A 199 -18.66 -11.51 -16.60
N GLU A 200 -18.15 -10.29 -16.84
CA GLU A 200 -16.80 -9.86 -16.42
C GLU A 200 -16.80 -9.14 -15.05
N LEU A 201 -17.95 -9.05 -14.38
CA LEU A 201 -18.12 -8.35 -13.10
C LEU A 201 -18.25 -9.34 -11.93
N ASP A 202 -17.72 -8.95 -10.76
CA ASP A 202 -17.94 -9.65 -9.49
C ASP A 202 -19.34 -9.36 -8.90
N GLU A 203 -19.66 -10.01 -7.76
CA GLU A 203 -20.95 -9.86 -7.06
C GLU A 203 -21.21 -8.42 -6.56
N GLU A 204 -20.16 -7.59 -6.44
CA GLU A 204 -20.24 -6.18 -6.08
C GLU A 204 -20.29 -5.25 -7.32
N ASN A 205 -20.31 -5.81 -8.54
CA ASN A 205 -20.28 -5.16 -9.85
C ASN A 205 -18.92 -4.57 -10.26
N TYR A 206 -17.79 -5.13 -9.80
CA TYR A 206 -16.46 -4.68 -10.21
C TYR A 206 -15.83 -5.61 -11.25
N LYS A 207 -15.11 -5.02 -12.21
CA LYS A 207 -14.17 -5.77 -13.05
C LYS A 207 -12.82 -5.85 -12.36
N ILE A 208 -12.28 -7.07 -12.24
CA ILE A 208 -10.97 -7.34 -11.65
C ILE A 208 -9.96 -7.62 -12.76
N TYR A 209 -8.85 -6.90 -12.72
CA TYR A 209 -7.69 -7.04 -13.61
C TYR A 209 -6.53 -7.52 -12.76
N ASP A 210 -6.10 -8.76 -12.97
CA ASP A 210 -5.14 -9.41 -12.09
C ASP A 210 -3.66 -9.10 -12.41
N LYS A 211 -2.77 -9.75 -11.66
CA LYS A 211 -1.31 -9.64 -11.85
C LYS A 211 -0.82 -10.03 -13.24
N ASP A 212 -1.55 -10.90 -13.95
CA ASP A 212 -1.14 -11.46 -15.23
C ASP A 212 -1.68 -10.59 -16.38
N TYR A 213 -2.80 -9.87 -16.19
CA TYR A 213 -3.18 -8.71 -17.02
C TYR A 213 -2.03 -7.71 -17.14
N GLY A 214 -1.54 -7.21 -15.99
CA GLY A 214 -0.45 -6.25 -15.92
C GLY A 214 0.90 -6.76 -16.44
N ARG A 215 1.08 -8.08 -16.60
CA ARG A 215 2.31 -8.71 -17.14
C ARG A 215 2.25 -9.05 -18.62
N THR A 216 1.05 -9.30 -19.17
CA THR A 216 0.90 -9.93 -20.49
C THR A 216 0.04 -9.12 -21.46
N THR A 217 -0.77 -8.18 -20.94
CA THR A 217 -1.67 -7.34 -21.74
C THR A 217 -1.23 -5.88 -21.77
N VAL A 218 -0.65 -5.38 -20.68
CA VAL A 218 -0.16 -3.99 -20.58
C VAL A 218 1.24 -3.88 -21.18
N THR A 219 1.41 -2.98 -22.15
CA THR A 219 2.67 -2.66 -22.83
C THR A 219 2.97 -1.15 -22.72
N GLN A 220 4.09 -0.70 -23.28
CA GLN A 220 4.41 0.73 -23.29
C GLN A 220 3.45 1.54 -24.19
N GLU A 221 2.93 0.90 -25.25
CA GLU A 221 2.12 1.54 -26.29
C GLU A 221 0.66 1.72 -25.86
N ASN A 222 0.11 0.83 -25.02
CA ASN A 222 -1.28 0.91 -24.54
C ASN A 222 -1.43 1.44 -23.10
N VAL A 223 -0.33 1.69 -22.38
CA VAL A 223 -0.41 2.01 -20.93
C VAL A 223 -1.35 3.18 -20.62
N VAL A 224 -1.41 4.21 -21.47
CA VAL A 224 -2.33 5.34 -21.27
C VAL A 224 -3.78 4.89 -21.38
N ASP A 225 -4.14 4.06 -22.37
CA ASP A 225 -5.49 3.48 -22.50
C ASP A 225 -5.84 2.61 -21.29
N GLU A 226 -4.87 1.89 -20.71
CA GLU A 226 -5.07 1.07 -19.52
C GLU A 226 -5.35 1.91 -18.27
N PHE A 227 -4.66 3.05 -18.10
CA PHE A 227 -4.99 4.02 -17.07
C PHE A 227 -6.31 4.76 -17.37
N ARG A 228 -6.67 4.97 -18.65
CA ARG A 228 -7.99 5.53 -18.99
C ARG A 228 -9.13 4.58 -18.60
N LYS A 229 -8.95 3.26 -18.67
CA LYS A 229 -9.94 2.27 -18.16
C LYS A 229 -10.11 2.32 -16.64
N PHE A 230 -9.07 2.71 -15.89
CA PHE A 230 -9.15 2.91 -14.45
C PHE A 230 -10.01 4.13 -14.08
N ILE A 231 -9.76 5.26 -14.75
CA ILE A 231 -10.38 6.56 -14.43
C ILE A 231 -11.73 6.75 -15.12
N PHE A 232 -11.79 6.65 -16.45
CA PHE A 232 -12.92 7.12 -17.25
C PHE A 232 -13.96 6.01 -17.47
N ASN A 233 -14.95 5.92 -16.58
CA ASN A 233 -16.04 4.96 -16.70
C ASN A 233 -17.44 5.60 -16.80
N LYS A 234 -17.94 5.71 -18.03
CA LYS A 234 -19.29 6.22 -18.33
C LYS A 234 -20.42 5.35 -17.75
N SER A 235 -20.22 4.03 -17.65
CA SER A 235 -21.21 3.09 -17.08
C SER A 235 -21.34 3.22 -15.55
N ALA A 236 -20.35 3.83 -14.90
CA ALA A 236 -20.38 4.23 -13.50
C ALA A 236 -20.73 5.72 -13.29
N GLY A 237 -20.98 6.48 -14.36
CA GLY A 237 -21.31 7.90 -14.29
C GLY A 237 -20.10 8.85 -14.22
N ILE A 238 -18.88 8.34 -14.40
CA ILE A 238 -17.67 9.17 -14.53
C ILE A 238 -17.61 9.72 -15.96
N ASP A 239 -17.82 11.02 -16.11
CA ASP A 239 -17.66 11.75 -17.37
C ASP A 239 -16.21 12.26 -17.55
N GLU A 240 -15.96 12.96 -18.65
CA GLU A 240 -14.61 13.45 -18.96
C GLU A 240 -14.15 14.50 -17.94
N ASP A 241 -15.05 15.36 -17.45
CA ASP A 241 -14.73 16.44 -16.50
C ASP A 241 -14.40 15.87 -15.11
N LEU A 242 -15.19 14.90 -14.61
CA LEU A 242 -14.88 14.17 -13.37
C LEU A 242 -13.56 13.39 -13.50
N GLY A 243 -13.36 12.69 -14.62
CA GLY A 243 -12.12 11.93 -14.85
C GLY A 243 -10.88 12.83 -14.86
N LYS A 244 -10.96 13.99 -15.52
CA LYS A 244 -9.90 15.01 -15.52
C LYS A 244 -9.64 15.61 -14.14
N ALA A 245 -10.68 15.90 -13.37
CA ALA A 245 -10.54 16.38 -11.99
C ALA A 245 -9.79 15.36 -11.10
N VAL A 246 -10.10 14.06 -11.22
CA VAL A 246 -9.37 12.98 -10.53
C VAL A 246 -7.93 12.86 -11.03
N CYS A 247 -7.69 12.95 -12.35
CA CYS A 247 -6.33 12.96 -12.91
C CYS A 247 -5.49 14.12 -12.37
N ALA A 248 -6.03 15.34 -12.38
CA ALA A 248 -5.35 16.53 -11.85
C ALA A 248 -5.03 16.41 -10.35
N ALA A 249 -5.90 15.76 -9.59
CA ALA A 249 -5.65 15.47 -8.18
C ALA A 249 -4.49 14.47 -7.98
N PHE A 250 -4.49 13.37 -8.73
CA PHE A 250 -3.36 12.43 -8.72
C PHE A 250 -2.05 13.03 -9.25
N VAL A 251 -2.08 14.01 -10.16
CA VAL A 251 -0.89 14.76 -10.59
C VAL A 251 -0.24 15.48 -9.41
N ARG A 252 -1.02 16.18 -8.57
CA ARG A 252 -0.49 16.89 -7.39
C ARG A 252 0.11 15.92 -6.37
N ASP A 253 -0.58 14.84 -6.03
CA ASP A 253 -0.05 13.83 -5.11
C ASP A 253 1.22 13.14 -5.67
N LEU A 254 1.27 12.88 -6.98
CA LEU A 254 2.47 12.34 -7.63
C LEU A 254 3.66 13.30 -7.61
N GLN A 255 3.42 14.62 -7.69
CA GLN A 255 4.46 15.64 -7.49
C GLN A 255 4.96 15.64 -6.05
N ARG A 256 4.07 15.58 -5.04
CA ARG A 256 4.46 15.45 -3.62
C ARG A 256 5.26 14.17 -3.37
N VAL A 257 4.86 13.03 -3.96
CA VAL A 257 5.63 11.78 -3.91
C VAL A 257 7.00 11.91 -4.57
N GLU A 258 7.11 12.52 -5.76
CA GLU A 258 8.40 12.75 -6.42
C GLU A 258 9.33 13.61 -5.56
N GLU A 259 8.83 14.71 -4.98
CA GLU A 259 9.61 15.58 -4.11
C GLU A 259 10.11 14.83 -2.87
N ILE A 260 9.21 14.17 -2.14
CA ILE A 260 9.54 13.46 -0.90
C ILE A 260 10.57 12.36 -1.16
N LEU A 261 10.40 11.55 -2.22
CA LEU A 261 11.35 10.49 -2.60
C LEU A 261 12.68 11.05 -3.13
N SER A 262 12.70 12.27 -3.66
CA SER A 262 13.93 12.97 -4.05
C SER A 262 14.72 13.54 -2.86
N ARG A 263 14.02 13.88 -1.76
CA ARG A 263 14.63 14.40 -0.52
C ARG A 263 15.04 13.29 0.47
N HIS A 264 14.38 12.14 0.43
CA HIS A 264 14.58 11.05 1.40
C HIS A 264 15.40 9.89 0.83
N GLU A 265 16.63 9.76 1.30
CA GLU A 265 17.54 8.68 0.93
C GLU A 265 17.06 7.33 1.51
N SER A 266 16.33 6.59 0.68
CA SER A 266 15.83 5.24 0.94
C SER A 266 16.09 4.32 -0.25
N ARG A 267 15.96 3.01 -0.07
CA ARG A 267 15.89 2.04 -1.18
C ARG A 267 14.73 1.12 -0.94
N MET A 268 13.87 0.98 -1.95
CA MET A 268 12.67 0.15 -1.87
C MET A 268 12.61 -0.80 -3.07
N TYR A 269 12.36 -2.08 -2.81
CA TYR A 269 12.30 -3.09 -3.86
C TYR A 269 10.94 -3.78 -3.86
N SER A 270 10.23 -3.69 -4.99
CA SER A 270 8.85 -4.20 -5.13
C SER A 270 7.81 -3.48 -4.23
N SER A 271 8.05 -2.23 -3.84
CA SER A 271 7.02 -1.32 -3.31
C SER A 271 5.99 -0.97 -4.40
N SER A 272 4.86 -0.39 -4.00
CA SER A 272 3.82 0.06 -4.94
C SER A 272 3.29 1.44 -4.58
N LEU A 273 2.78 2.17 -5.57
CA LEU A 273 1.79 3.23 -5.37
C LEU A 273 0.39 2.63 -5.49
N LEU A 274 -0.45 2.89 -4.48
CA LEU A 274 -1.84 2.49 -4.43
C LEU A 274 -2.71 3.72 -4.71
N PHE A 275 -3.36 3.74 -5.87
CA PHE A 275 -4.31 4.76 -6.29
C PHE A 275 -5.72 4.30 -5.95
N ILE A 276 -6.50 5.14 -5.27
CA ILE A 276 -7.90 4.88 -4.92
C ILE A 276 -8.73 6.12 -5.25
N PHE A 277 -9.91 5.95 -5.84
CA PHE A 277 -10.89 7.03 -6.00
C PHE A 277 -12.32 6.52 -5.98
N GLU A 278 -13.28 7.42 -5.74
CA GLU A 278 -14.71 7.09 -5.76
C GLU A 278 -15.19 6.78 -7.19
N GLY A 279 -15.51 5.51 -7.44
CA GLY A 279 -15.90 5.00 -8.76
C GLY A 279 -17.36 5.26 -9.13
N ASP A 280 -18.25 5.55 -8.18
CA ASP A 280 -19.62 5.98 -8.47
C ASP A 280 -19.65 7.50 -8.75
N GLY A 281 -19.86 7.88 -10.01
CA GLY A 281 -19.82 9.28 -10.44
C GLY A 281 -20.88 10.19 -9.82
N GLN A 282 -21.97 9.64 -9.27
CA GLN A 282 -22.91 10.43 -8.48
C GLN A 282 -22.33 10.73 -7.08
N ALA A 283 -21.69 9.74 -6.46
CA ALA A 283 -21.05 9.91 -5.16
C ALA A 283 -19.84 10.86 -5.26
N LEU A 284 -18.95 10.64 -6.25
CA LEU A 284 -17.79 11.49 -6.51
C LEU A 284 -18.21 12.96 -6.73
N ARG A 285 -19.23 13.22 -7.56
CA ARG A 285 -19.70 14.59 -7.80
C ARG A 285 -20.27 15.23 -6.53
N SER A 286 -21.08 14.48 -5.76
CA SER A 286 -21.67 14.99 -4.51
C SER A 286 -20.58 15.35 -3.49
N ALA A 287 -19.53 14.52 -3.39
CA ALA A 287 -18.42 14.74 -2.49
C ALA A 287 -17.51 15.91 -2.94
N ILE A 288 -17.29 16.12 -4.24
CA ILE A 288 -16.62 17.32 -4.76
C ILE A 288 -17.44 18.59 -4.46
N GLU A 289 -18.76 18.55 -4.67
CA GLU A 289 -19.66 19.67 -4.37
C GLU A 289 -19.67 20.01 -2.86
N GLU A 290 -19.63 19.00 -1.98
CA GLU A 290 -19.54 19.17 -0.52
C GLU A 290 -18.19 19.75 -0.09
N ASN A 291 -17.07 19.23 -0.62
CA ASN A 291 -15.73 19.77 -0.34
C ASN A 291 -15.61 21.25 -0.74
N ASN A 292 -16.07 21.61 -1.94
CA ASN A 292 -16.07 22.99 -2.41
C ASN A 292 -16.93 23.90 -1.52
N ALA A 293 -18.11 23.44 -1.10
CA ALA A 293 -19.00 24.21 -0.23
C ALA A 293 -18.41 24.45 1.18
N LEU A 294 -17.63 23.50 1.71
CA LEU A 294 -16.95 23.63 3.01
C LEU A 294 -15.78 24.62 2.92
N ILE A 295 -14.99 24.57 1.84
CA ILE A 295 -13.91 25.54 1.57
C ILE A 295 -14.47 26.96 1.41
N ASP A 296 -15.55 27.14 0.62
CA ASP A 296 -16.23 28.42 0.45
C ASP A 296 -16.76 28.99 1.79
N ALA A 297 -17.29 28.12 2.66
CA ALA A 297 -17.78 28.52 3.96
C ALA A 297 -16.66 29.00 4.90
N GLU A 298 -15.51 28.31 4.91
CA GLU A 298 -14.33 28.72 5.69
C GLU A 298 -13.71 30.02 5.15
N ALA A 299 -13.55 30.14 3.84
CA ALA A 299 -13.09 31.35 3.17
C ALA A 299 -14.01 32.56 3.44
N GLY A 300 -15.33 32.32 3.53
CA GLY A 300 -16.33 33.34 3.91
C GLY A 300 -16.20 33.83 5.35
N ILE A 301 -15.76 32.99 6.28
CA ILE A 301 -15.51 33.35 7.69
C ILE A 301 -14.19 34.15 7.81
N GLY A 302 -13.18 33.82 7.01
CA GLY A 302 -11.86 34.47 7.03
C GLY A 302 -11.82 35.95 6.61
N GLN A 303 -12.80 36.43 5.82
CA GLN A 303 -12.75 37.80 5.27
C GLN A 303 -12.82 38.93 6.31
N ALA A 304 -13.23 38.66 7.55
CA ALA A 304 -13.20 39.66 8.63
C ALA A 304 -11.80 39.91 9.22
N ALA A 305 -10.81 39.06 8.93
CA ALA A 305 -9.53 39.00 9.66
C ALA A 305 -8.27 39.02 8.77
N ARG A 306 -8.19 40.00 7.85
CA ARG A 306 -6.95 40.52 7.22
C ARG A 306 -6.08 39.55 6.39
N THR A 307 -6.05 39.82 5.09
CA THR A 307 -4.84 39.92 4.22
C THR A 307 -3.61 39.05 4.53
N THR A 308 -3.24 38.23 3.54
CA THR A 308 -1.94 37.53 3.30
C THR A 308 -1.54 36.54 4.41
N LYS A 309 -1.59 35.22 4.21
CA LYS A 309 -1.25 34.40 3.05
C LYS A 309 -2.30 33.31 2.82
N ARG A 310 -2.31 32.75 1.62
CA ARG A 310 -3.35 31.83 1.19
C ARG A 310 -2.85 30.45 0.84
N VAL A 311 -3.84 29.59 0.95
CA VAL A 311 -3.76 28.32 1.58
C VAL A 311 -5.01 27.51 1.16
N ASP A 312 -4.87 26.55 0.24
CA ASP A 312 -5.95 25.68 -0.27
C ASP A 312 -5.59 24.18 -0.32
N SER A 313 -6.59 23.34 -0.06
CA SER A 313 -6.66 21.90 -0.33
C SER A 313 -7.99 21.60 -1.02
N GLY A 314 -8.11 21.99 -2.28
CA GLY A 314 -9.34 21.89 -3.06
C GLY A 314 -9.06 21.66 -4.53
N ILE A 315 -9.91 20.89 -5.21
CA ILE A 315 -9.85 20.78 -6.68
C ILE A 315 -10.57 22.00 -7.27
N ALA A 316 -9.90 23.16 -7.20
CA ALA A 316 -10.25 24.33 -7.98
C ALA A 316 -9.62 24.21 -9.38
N LEU A 317 -10.43 24.41 -10.43
CA LEU A 317 -9.93 24.65 -11.78
C LEU A 317 -9.57 26.14 -11.87
N ASP A 318 -8.28 26.44 -12.07
CA ASP A 318 -7.64 27.76 -12.15
C ASP A 318 -7.77 28.66 -10.89
N ASP A 319 -6.87 28.48 -9.91
CA ASP A 319 -5.88 29.50 -9.47
C ASP A 319 -5.06 28.99 -8.24
N GLU A 320 -3.75 29.30 -8.19
CA GLU A 320 -2.76 28.80 -7.21
C GLU A 320 -2.86 29.47 -5.81
N ASP A 321 -2.77 28.71 -4.69
CA ASP A 321 -2.42 29.16 -3.31
C ASP A 321 -2.44 27.94 -2.32
N GLU A 322 -1.37 27.60 -1.56
CA GLU A 322 -1.13 26.23 -0.97
C GLU A 322 -1.38 26.06 0.57
N LEU A 323 -2.18 25.06 1.05
CA LEU A 323 -2.74 25.01 2.45
C LEU A 323 -1.78 24.98 3.66
N ASP A 324 -2.30 25.46 4.80
CA ASP A 324 -1.82 25.17 6.17
C ASP A 324 -2.58 23.95 6.75
N GLU A 325 -1.94 22.78 6.77
CA GLU A 325 -2.46 21.41 7.09
C GLU A 325 -2.99 21.18 8.53
N ASP A 326 -3.46 22.22 9.24
CA ASP A 326 -3.66 22.23 10.71
C ASP A 326 -5.10 22.64 11.13
N SER A 327 -6.13 22.35 10.31
CA SER A 327 -7.55 22.55 10.66
C SER A 327 -8.30 21.24 10.89
N ASP A 328 -9.15 21.18 11.93
CA ASP A 328 -10.04 20.03 12.19
C ASP A 328 -11.10 19.82 11.07
N LEU A 329 -11.10 20.65 10.01
CA LEU A 329 -12.02 20.57 8.88
C LEU A 329 -11.60 19.52 7.84
N GLU A 330 -10.31 19.40 7.53
CA GLU A 330 -9.82 18.44 6.51
C GLU A 330 -10.16 17.00 6.89
N ALA A 331 -10.04 16.66 8.17
CA ALA A 331 -10.44 15.35 8.73
C ALA A 331 -11.97 15.08 8.69
N SER A 332 -12.78 16.04 8.23
CA SER A 332 -14.23 15.92 8.04
C SER A 332 -14.69 15.97 6.58
N LEU A 333 -13.79 16.25 5.63
CA LEU A 333 -14.11 16.29 4.20
C LEU A 333 -14.39 14.88 3.65
N PRO A 334 -15.45 14.69 2.85
CA PRO A 334 -15.63 13.51 2.02
C PRO A 334 -14.36 13.12 1.21
N GLN A 335 -13.84 11.92 1.49
CA GLN A 335 -12.68 11.39 0.77
C GLN A 335 -13.07 10.97 -0.64
N ILE A 336 -12.55 11.72 -1.62
CA ILE A 336 -12.82 11.51 -3.06
C ILE A 336 -11.73 10.72 -3.78
N TYR A 337 -10.49 10.79 -3.30
CA TYR A 337 -9.35 10.00 -3.79
C TYR A 337 -8.29 9.80 -2.69
N SER A 338 -7.31 8.94 -2.96
CA SER A 338 -6.14 8.69 -2.11
C SER A 338 -4.99 8.11 -2.94
N LEU A 339 -3.77 8.64 -2.77
CA LEU A 339 -2.55 8.03 -3.30
C LEU A 339 -1.59 7.72 -2.15
N LYS A 340 -1.23 6.45 -1.95
CA LYS A 340 -0.28 6.03 -0.91
C LYS A 340 0.80 5.08 -1.43
N LEU A 341 2.03 5.30 -0.98
CA LEU A 341 3.16 4.39 -1.15
C LEU A 341 3.05 3.24 -0.14
N ILE A 342 3.15 2.00 -0.62
CA ILE A 342 2.95 0.77 0.16
C ILE A 342 4.04 -0.29 -0.13
N ASP A 343 3.96 -1.42 0.59
CA ASP A 343 4.84 -2.61 0.46
C ASP A 343 6.31 -2.35 0.88
N PHE A 344 6.55 -2.17 2.19
CA PHE A 344 7.87 -1.84 2.76
C PHE A 344 8.66 -3.04 3.29
N ALA A 345 8.27 -4.27 2.93
CA ALA A 345 8.96 -5.50 3.37
C ALA A 345 10.41 -5.64 2.86
N HIS A 346 10.78 -4.87 1.83
CA HIS A 346 12.14 -4.74 1.30
C HIS A 346 12.50 -3.25 1.14
N ALA A 347 12.27 -2.46 2.20
CA ALA A 347 12.59 -1.04 2.27
C ALA A 347 13.63 -0.77 3.36
N GLU A 348 14.58 0.11 3.07
CA GLU A 348 15.62 0.55 4.02
C GLU A 348 15.98 2.03 3.84
N TRP A 349 16.53 2.64 4.88
CA TRP A 349 17.05 4.02 4.86
C TRP A 349 18.53 4.00 4.51
N THR A 350 18.94 4.77 3.50
CA THR A 350 20.28 4.68 2.89
C THR A 350 21.00 6.03 2.87
N PRO A 351 21.26 6.64 4.04
CA PRO A 351 21.86 7.97 4.11
C PRO A 351 23.23 8.04 3.43
N GLY A 352 23.46 9.11 2.65
CA GLY A 352 24.65 9.33 1.84
C GLY A 352 24.68 8.58 0.49
N GLN A 353 23.60 7.91 0.08
CA GLN A 353 23.52 7.19 -1.20
C GLN A 353 22.70 7.92 -2.28
N GLY A 354 22.15 9.10 -1.99
CA GLY A 354 21.24 9.83 -2.88
C GLY A 354 19.83 9.20 -2.97
N PRO A 355 18.93 9.81 -3.74
CA PRO A 355 17.53 9.41 -3.84
C PRO A 355 17.32 8.05 -4.54
N ASP A 356 16.14 7.46 -4.39
CA ASP A 356 15.79 6.19 -5.01
C ASP A 356 15.40 6.34 -6.49
N GLU A 357 16.40 6.61 -7.34
CA GLU A 357 16.21 6.77 -8.80
C GLU A 357 15.55 5.56 -9.47
N ASN A 358 15.64 4.37 -8.86
CA ASN A 358 14.93 3.17 -9.32
C ASN A 358 13.40 3.34 -9.18
N SER A 359 12.95 3.83 -8.02
CA SER A 359 11.53 4.11 -7.76
C SER A 359 11.04 5.37 -8.48
N LEU A 360 11.85 6.45 -8.47
CA LEU A 360 11.54 7.73 -9.10
C LEU A 360 11.35 7.63 -10.62
N THR A 361 12.04 6.71 -11.30
CA THR A 361 11.81 6.44 -12.73
C THR A 361 10.35 6.03 -13.01
N GLY A 362 9.75 5.24 -12.11
CA GLY A 362 8.34 4.86 -12.16
C GLY A 362 7.41 6.04 -11.87
N VAL A 363 7.67 6.80 -10.81
CA VAL A 363 6.88 7.98 -10.40
C VAL A 363 6.82 9.03 -11.51
N ARG A 364 7.97 9.39 -12.11
CA ARG A 364 8.06 10.35 -13.24
C ARG A 364 7.35 9.86 -14.50
N SER A 365 7.19 8.55 -14.69
CA SER A 365 6.42 7.99 -15.80
C SER A 365 4.92 8.03 -15.52
N LEU A 366 4.50 7.75 -14.27
CA LEU A 366 3.12 7.90 -13.83
C LEU A 366 2.66 9.36 -13.90
N LEU A 367 3.50 10.29 -13.43
CA LEU A 367 3.21 11.72 -13.48
C LEU A 367 2.91 12.20 -14.91
N ARG A 368 3.72 11.79 -15.89
CA ARG A 368 3.49 12.10 -17.31
C ARG A 368 2.19 11.50 -17.84
N ILE A 369 1.85 10.26 -17.47
CA ILE A 369 0.62 9.60 -17.91
C ILE A 369 -0.62 10.29 -17.32
N PHE A 370 -0.61 10.66 -16.04
CA PHE A 370 -1.72 11.40 -15.43
C PHE A 370 -1.82 12.84 -15.96
N GLN A 371 -0.70 13.50 -16.27
CA GLN A 371 -0.68 14.81 -16.96
C GLN A 371 -1.25 14.75 -18.38
N GLU A 372 -1.12 13.64 -19.09
CA GLU A 372 -1.73 13.43 -20.41
C GLU A 372 -3.26 13.22 -20.34
N MET A 373 -3.77 12.75 -19.20
CA MET A 373 -5.18 12.46 -18.98
C MET A 373 -5.97 13.58 -18.28
N ALA A 374 -5.28 14.57 -17.70
CA ALA A 374 -5.90 15.77 -17.11
C ALA A 374 -6.37 16.78 -18.17
#